data_AF-A0A1Y2ZZ69-F1
#
_entry.id   AF-A0A1Y2ZZ69-F1
#
_cell.length_a   1.000
_cell.length_b   1.000
_cell.length_c   1.000
_cell.angle_alpha   90.00
_cell.angle_beta   90.00
_cell.angle_gamma   90.00
#
_symmetry.space_group_name_H-M   'P 1'
#
loop_
_entity.id
_entity.type
_entity.pdbx_description
1 polymer ?
#
loop_
_entity_poly.entity_id
_entity_poly.type
_entity_poly.pdbx_seq_one_letter_code
_entity_poly.pdbx_strand_id
1 'polypeptide(L)' 'MNTFDSKYPNITNWIENYGWIELGQDDCSSSMVRVLDEGGMVWEGKTQYKNLDELFNALEKELVEKIKEIE' A
#
# COMPACT_ATOMS: atom_id res chain seq x y z
N MET A 1 4.59 21.44 -9.46
CA MET A 1 3.56 21.02 -8.48
C MET A 1 3.63 19.50 -8.47
N ASN A 2 4.02 18.87 -7.36
CA ASN A 2 4.06 17.40 -7.30
C ASN A 2 2.67 16.89 -6.98
N THR A 3 2.14 16.02 -7.83
CA THR A 3 0.90 15.27 -7.59
C THR A 3 1.21 14.03 -6.76
N PHE A 4 0.18 13.44 -6.16
CA PHE A 4 0.33 12.18 -5.42
C PHE A 4 0.92 11.09 -6.32
N ASP A 5 0.40 10.94 -7.54
CA ASP A 5 0.80 9.94 -8.51
C ASP A 5 2.27 10.06 -8.90
N SER A 6 2.77 11.31 -9.02
CA SER A 6 4.19 11.57 -9.30
C SER A 6 5.13 11.22 -8.13
N LYS A 7 4.61 11.21 -6.89
CA LYS A 7 5.37 10.88 -5.67
C LYS A 7 5.29 9.39 -5.35
N TYR A 8 4.19 8.75 -5.74
CA TYR A 8 3.87 7.36 -5.41
C TYR A 8 3.38 6.58 -6.64
N PRO A 9 4.25 6.37 -7.64
CA PRO A 9 3.87 5.69 -8.87
C PRO A 9 3.47 4.23 -8.66
N ASN A 10 4.05 3.51 -7.70
CA ASN A 10 3.69 2.11 -7.46
C ASN A 10 2.34 1.99 -6.75
N ILE A 11 2.03 2.89 -5.81
CA ILE A 11 0.68 2.98 -5.22
C ILE A 11 -0.36 3.25 -6.30
N THR A 12 -0.07 4.18 -7.21
CA THR A 12 -0.96 4.51 -8.33
C THR A 12 -1.18 3.28 -9.23
N ASN A 13 -0.10 2.63 -9.64
CA ASN A 13 -0.15 1.44 -10.47
C ASN A 13 -0.94 0.29 -9.80
N TRP A 14 -0.75 0.09 -8.49
CA TRP A 14 -1.48 -0.93 -7.73
C TRP A 14 -2.99 -0.72 -7.79
N ILE A 15 -3.43 0.51 -7.49
CA ILE A 15 -4.86 0.86 -7.44
C ILE A 15 -5.50 0.75 -8.83
N GLU A 16 -4.78 1.09 -9.88
CA GLU A 16 -5.32 1.08 -11.24
C GLU A 16 -5.41 -0.32 -11.85
N ASN A 17 -4.48 -1.23 -11.51
CA ASN A 17 -4.29 -2.46 -12.27
C ASN A 17 -4.37 -3.77 -11.46
N TYR A 18 -4.14 -3.73 -10.15
CA TYR A 18 -3.91 -4.94 -9.37
C TYR A 18 -4.88 -5.13 -8.20
N GLY A 19 -5.28 -4.06 -7.51
CA GLY A 19 -6.15 -4.19 -6.35
C GLY A 19 -6.43 -2.90 -5.62
N TRP A 20 -6.59 -2.96 -4.29
CA TRP A 20 -6.90 -1.81 -3.45
C TRP A 20 -6.04 -1.76 -2.19
N ILE A 21 -6.09 -0.61 -1.53
CA ILE A 21 -5.37 -0.33 -0.28
C ILE A 21 -6.37 0.10 0.79
N GLU A 22 -6.26 -0.50 1.96
CA GLU A 22 -7.00 -0.11 3.15
C GLU A 22 -6.08 0.64 4.12
N LEU A 23 -6.58 1.73 4.71
CA LEU A 23 -5.87 2.51 5.71
C LEU A 23 -6.64 2.52 7.03
N GLY A 24 -5.92 2.31 8.13
CA GLY A 24 -6.48 2.24 9.47
C GLY A 24 -6.66 0.81 9.98
N GLN A 25 -6.72 0.72 11.31
CA GLN A 25 -6.97 -0.51 12.04
C GLN A 25 -8.46 -0.85 12.01
N ASP A 26 -8.78 -2.14 12.10
CA ASP A 26 -10.12 -2.63 12.34
C ASP A 26 -10.10 -3.78 13.35
N ASP A 27 -11.26 -4.40 13.58
CA ASP A 27 -11.39 -5.50 14.54
C ASP A 27 -10.65 -6.78 14.10
N CYS A 28 -10.21 -6.87 12.84
CA CYS A 28 -9.54 -8.03 12.25
C CYS A 28 -8.02 -7.85 12.17
N SER A 29 -7.52 -6.62 11.99
CA SER A 29 -6.08 -6.33 11.91
C SER A 29 -5.69 -5.03 12.60
N SER A 30 -4.56 -5.10 13.31
CA SER A 30 -3.91 -3.94 13.93
C SER A 30 -3.00 -3.16 12.98
N SER A 31 -2.87 -3.59 11.72
CA SER A 31 -2.01 -2.98 10.71
C SER A 31 -2.63 -1.67 10.20
N MET A 32 -1.82 -0.61 10.13
CA MET A 32 -2.30 0.73 9.70
C MET A 32 -2.50 0.85 8.20
N VAL A 33 -1.93 -0.07 7.42
CA VAL A 33 -2.07 -0.13 5.97
C VAL A 33 -2.09 -1.59 5.55
N ARG A 34 -2.98 -1.93 4.61
CA ARG A 34 -3.08 -3.26 4.00
C ARG A 34 -3.20 -3.11 2.50
N VAL A 35 -2.54 -4.02 1.79
CA VAL A 35 -2.55 -4.12 0.32
C VAL A 35 -3.29 -5.40 -0.01
N LEU A 36 -4.34 -5.27 -0.82
CA LEU A 36 -5.22 -6.37 -1.20
C LEU A 36 -5.38 -6.45 -2.71
N ASP A 37 -5.63 -7.65 -3.21
CA ASP A 37 -6.11 -7.96 -4.55
C ASP A 37 -7.35 -8.89 -4.47
N GLU A 38 -7.81 -9.38 -5.62
CA GLU A 38 -8.94 -10.31 -5.69
C GLU A 38 -8.70 -11.65 -4.94
N GLY A 39 -7.44 -12.04 -4.75
CA GLY A 39 -7.01 -13.23 -4.00
C GLY A 39 -6.91 -13.01 -2.49
N GLY A 40 -6.98 -11.77 -2.03
CA GLY A 40 -6.99 -11.40 -0.61
C GLY A 40 -5.83 -10.47 -0.24
N MET A 41 -5.36 -10.60 1.01
CA MET A 41 -4.32 -9.72 1.53
C MET A 41 -2.94 -10.16 1.02
N VAL A 42 -2.29 -9.25 0.28
CA VAL A 42 -0.95 -9.46 -0.30
C VAL A 42 0.14 -9.01 0.67
N TRP A 43 -0.11 -7.94 1.40
CA TRP A 43 0.83 -7.40 2.38
C TRP A 43 0.12 -6.54 3.45
N GLU A 44 0.72 -6.50 4.63
CA GLU A 44 0.30 -5.60 5.71
C GLU A 44 1.48 -4.82 6.29
N GLY A 45 1.22 -3.55 6.59
CA GLY A 45 2.19 -2.64 7.18
C GLY A 45 2.25 -2.71 8.70
N LYS A 46 3.00 -1.79 9.29
CA LYS A 46 3.16 -1.69 10.74
C LYS A 46 1.86 -1.28 11.42
N THR A 47 1.77 -1.57 12.71
CA THR A 47 0.67 -1.11 13.56
C THR A 47 0.71 0.38 13.86
N GLN A 48 1.87 1.03 13.68
CA GLN A 48 2.07 2.47 13.87
C GLN A 48 3.14 3.02 12.92
N TYR A 49 2.91 4.26 12.49
CA TYR A 49 3.84 5.08 11.72
C TYR A 49 3.92 6.47 12.36
N LYS A 50 5.04 7.17 12.23
CA LYS A 50 5.20 8.52 12.79
C LYS A 50 4.27 9.54 12.13
N ASN A 51 3.99 9.36 10.85
CA ASN A 51 3.09 10.19 10.05
C ASN A 51 2.67 9.45 8.77
N LEU A 52 1.77 10.07 8.00
CA LEU A 52 1.30 9.51 6.73
C LEU A 52 2.39 9.40 5.67
N ASP A 53 3.37 10.32 5.66
CA ASP A 53 4.48 10.22 4.70
C ASP A 53 5.31 8.94 4.91
N GLU A 54 5.59 8.56 6.16
CA GLU A 54 6.29 7.31 6.47
C GLU A 54 5.48 6.08 6.03
N LEU A 55 4.16 6.12 6.26
CA LEU A 55 3.25 5.06 5.82
C LEU A 55 3.30 4.91 4.30
N PHE A 56 3.09 6.00 3.55
CA PHE A 56 3.09 5.95 2.09
C PHE A 56 4.45 5.59 1.52
N ASN A 57 5.56 6.03 2.13
CA ASN A 57 6.89 5.61 1.69
C ASN A 57 7.14 4.12 1.92
N ALA A 58 6.65 3.56 3.03
CA ALA A 58 6.77 2.12 3.29
C ALA A 58 5.94 1.31 2.30
N LEU A 59 4.70 1.73 2.06
CA LEU A 59 3.80 1.12 1.10
C LEU A 59 4.36 1.18 -0.33
N GLU A 60 4.79 2.36 -0.78
CA GLU A 60 5.38 2.58 -2.11
C GLU A 60 6.60 1.68 -2.34
N LYS A 61 7.43 1.51 -1.32
CA LYS A 61 8.61 0.63 -1.39
C LYS A 61 8.20 -0.85 -1.52
N GLU A 62 7.20 -1.28 -0.77
CA GLU A 62 6.78 -2.69 -0.78
C GLU A 62 6.16 -3.08 -2.12
N LEU A 63 5.34 -2.20 -2.70
CA LEU A 63 4.66 -2.47 -3.97
C LEU A 63 5.61 -2.73 -5.14
N VAL A 64 6.85 -2.24 -5.07
CA VAL A 64 7.88 -2.56 -6.09
C VAL A 64 8.10 -4.07 -6.20
N GLU A 65 8.16 -4.79 -5.08
CA GLU A 65 8.37 -6.23 -5.10
C GLU A 65 7.06 -6.98 -5.37
N LYS A 66 5.93 -6.49 -4.86
CA LYS A 66 4.62 -7.12 -5.08
C LYS A 66 4.14 -7.07 -6.51
N ILE A 67 4.40 -5.98 -7.23
CA ILE A 67 4.09 -5.90 -8.66
C ILE A 67 4.93 -6.93 -9.45
N LYS A 68 6.23 -7.06 -9.14
CA LYS A 68 7.11 -8.05 -9.81
C LYS A 68 6.73 -9.50 -9.55
N GLU A 69 6.12 -9.80 -8.40
CA GLU A 69 5.64 -11.16 -8.08
C GLU A 69 4.41 -11.56 -8.92
N ILE A 70 3.69 -10.58 -9.48
CA ILE A 70 2.46 -10.77 -10.25
C ILE A 70 2.71 -10.77 -11.77
N GLU A 71 3.74 -10.06 -12.24
CA GLU A 71 4.18 -10.03 -13.65
C GLU A 71 4.94 -11.31 -14.10
#